data_AF-L9W6I8-F1
#
_entry.id   AF-L9W6I8-F1
#
_cell.length_a   1.000
_cell.length_b   1.000
_cell.length_c   1.000
_cell.angle_alpha   90.00
_cell.angle_beta   90.00
_cell.angle_gamma   90.00
#
_symmetry.space_group_name_H-M   'P 1'
#
loop_
_entity.id
_entity.type
_entity.pdbx_description
1 polymer ?
#
loop_
_entity_poly.entity_id
_entity_poly.type
_entity_poly.pdbx_seq_one_letter_code
_entity_poly.pdbx_strand_id
1 'polypeptide(L)' 'MTCTNCGATEYPIERYHVHLSTGQVVEFTLCEGCRHKFVTAEWVEAVV' A
#
# COMPACT_ATOMS: atom_id res chain seq x y z
N MET A 1 14.67 -3.69 -0.73
CA MET A 1 13.24 -3.86 -1.08
C MET A 1 12.82 -2.60 -1.84
N THR A 2 11.87 -2.67 -2.77
CA THR A 2 11.50 -1.52 -3.62
C THR A 2 10.01 -1.25 -3.48
N CYS A 3 9.63 0.01 -3.27
CA CYS A 3 8.22 0.38 -3.21
C CYS A 3 7.56 0.12 -4.58
N THR A 4 6.54 -0.74 -4.62
CA THR A 4 5.82 -1.12 -5.84
C THR A 4 5.18 0.10 -6.53
N ASN A 5 4.80 1.13 -5.77
CA ASN A 5 4.09 2.29 -6.29
C ASN A 5 5.02 3.40 -6.82
N CYS A 6 6.06 3.79 -6.07
CA CYS A 6 6.94 4.91 -6.44
C CYS A 6 8.36 4.51 -6.83
N GLY A 7 8.74 3.23 -6.71
CA GLY A 7 10.08 2.76 -7.05
C GLY A 7 11.18 3.13 -6.06
N ALA A 8 10.86 3.87 -4.98
CA ALA A 8 11.85 4.25 -3.99
C ALA A 8 12.45 3.03 -3.27
N THR A 9 13.71 3.16 -2.86
CA THR A 9 14.47 2.11 -2.15
C THR A 9 15.09 2.60 -0.84
N GLU A 10 15.10 3.92 -0.64
CA GLU A 10 15.72 4.62 0.49
C GLU A 10 14.80 4.75 1.72
N TYR A 11 13.50 4.50 1.57
CA TYR A 11 12.53 4.60 2.66
C TYR A 11 12.31 3.24 3.36
N PRO A 12 11.81 3.24 4.61
CA PRO A 12 11.22 2.05 5.19
C PRO A 12 10.12 1.51 4.26
N ILE A 13 10.28 0.26 3.84
CA ILE A 13 9.38 -0.41 2.91
C ILE A 13 8.96 -1.72 3.55
N GLU A 14 7.65 -1.91 3.66
CA GLU A 14 7.03 -3.08 4.26
C GLU A 14 6.00 -3.68 3.30
N ARG A 15 5.58 -4.91 3.59
CA ARG A 15 4.46 -5.56 2.88
C ARG A 15 3.18 -5.27 3.62
N TYR A 16 2.15 -4.88 2.88
CA TYR A 16 0.82 -4.61 3.38
C TYR A 16 -0.22 -5.39 2.59
N HIS A 17 -1.29 -5.78 3.28
CA HIS A 17 -2.53 -6.27 2.69
C HIS A 17 -3.49 -5.10 2.53
N VAL A 18 -3.79 -4.77 1.27
CA VAL A 18 -4.75 -3.72 0.90
C VAL A 18 -6.09 -4.39 0.66
N HIS A 19 -7.06 -4.09 1.52
CA HIS A 19 -8.45 -4.49 1.38
C HIS A 19 -9.16 -3.47 0.50
N LEU A 20 -9.69 -3.93 -0.63
CA LEU A 20 -10.43 -3.11 -1.58
C LEU A 20 -11.92 -3.15 -1.25
N SER A 21 -12.63 -2.06 -1.57
CA SER A 21 -14.10 -1.95 -1.47
C SER A 21 -14.87 -3.03 -2.24
N THR A 22 -14.20 -3.75 -3.15
CA THR A 22 -14.75 -4.91 -3.87
C THR A 22 -14.71 -6.20 -3.05
N GLY A 23 -14.18 -6.18 -1.83
CA GLY A 23 -13.92 -7.36 -1.00
C GLY A 23 -12.66 -8.13 -1.40
N GLN A 24 -11.89 -7.63 -2.37
CA GLN A 24 -10.62 -8.22 -2.78
C GLN A 24 -9.49 -7.79 -1.85
N VAL A 25 -8.51 -8.67 -1.64
CA VAL A 25 -7.29 -8.37 -0.89
C VAL A 25 -6.10 -8.51 -1.81
N VAL A 26 -5.25 -7.47 -1.84
CA VAL A 26 -4.05 -7.45 -2.68
C VAL A 26 -2.84 -7.14 -1.81
N GLU A 27 -1.76 -7.89 -2.00
CA GLU A 27 -0.50 -7.65 -1.29
C GLU A 27 0.38 -6.65 -2.07
N PHE A 28 0.81 -5.59 -1.40
CA PHE A 28 1.72 -4.60 -1.96
C PHE A 28 2.93 -4.37 -1.06
N THR A 29 4.07 -4.12 -1.67
CA THR A 29 5.27 -3.66 -0.97
C THR A 29 5.33 -2.14 -1.07
N LEU A 30 5.07 -1.41 0.02
CA LEU A 30 4.90 0.05 -0.01
C LEU A 30 5.84 0.73 0.99
N CYS A 31 6.32 1.93 0.63
CA CYS A 31 6.85 2.87 1.61
C CYS A 31 5.71 3.57 2.37
N GLU A 32 6.01 4.13 3.54
CA GLU A 32 5.00 4.80 4.39
C GLU A 32 4.22 5.90 3.64
N GLY A 33 4.90 6.68 2.79
CA GLY A 33 4.24 7.73 2.01
C GLY A 33 3.25 7.18 0.98
N CYS A 34 3.55 6.05 0.35
CA CYS A 34 2.62 5.39 -0.57
C CYS A 34 1.51 4.67 0.19
N ARG A 35 1.81 4.03 1.33
CA ARG A 35 0.81 3.44 2.22
C ARG A 35 -0.25 4.47 2.59
N HIS A 36 0.15 5.68 3.00
CA HIS A 36 -0.81 6.73 3.39
C HIS A 36 -1.75 7.12 2.25
N LYS A 37 -1.27 7.19 1.01
CA LYS A 37 -2.12 7.47 -0.17
C LYS A 37 -3.18 6.40 -0.41
N PHE A 38 -2.85 5.13 -0.16
CA PHE A 38 -3.80 4.03 -0.26
C PHE A 38 -4.85 4.09 0.86
N VAL A 39 -4.44 4.39 2.10
CA VAL A 39 -5.38 4.54 3.23
C VAL A 39 -6.43 5.63 2.98
N THR A 40 -6.09 6.69 2.25
CA THR A 40 -7.01 7.79 1.93
C THR A 40 -7.83 7.59 0.64
N ALA A 41 -7.61 6.48 -0.08
CA ALA A 41 -8.29 6.24 -1.35
C ALA A 41 -9.69 5.66 -1.12
N GLU A 42 -10.72 6.23 -1.77
CA GLU A 42 -12.13 5.81 -1.58
C GLU A 42 -12.40 4.35 -1.97
N TRP A 43 -11.56 3.77 -2.83
CA TRP A 43 -11.67 2.38 -3.26
C TRP A 43 -10.96 1.39 -2.32
N VAL A 44 -10.28 1.88 -1.28
CA VAL A 44 -9.60 1.10 -0.23
C VAL A 44 -10.40 1.14 1.06
N GLU A 45 -10.64 -0.02 1.65
CA GLU A 45 -11.28 -0.15 2.97
C GLU A 45 -10.24 -0.13 4.11
N ALA A 46 -9.13 -0.84 3.94
CA ALA A 46 -8.09 -0.96 4.95
C ALA A 46 -6.73 -1.30 4.36
N VAL A 47 -5.66 -0.96 5.10
CA VAL A 47 -4.28 -1.35 4.82
C VAL A 47 -3.67 -1.90 6.10
N VAL A 48 -3.40 -3.21 6.12
CA VAL A 48 -2.93 -3.98 7.29
C VAL A 48 -1.54 -4.54 7.05
#